data_AF-A0A9P5QEI9-F1
#
_entry.id   AF-A0A9P5QEI9-F1
#
_cell.length_a   1.000
_cell.length_b   1.000
_cell.length_c   1.000
_cell.angle_alpha   90.00
_cell.angle_beta   90.00
_cell.angle_gamma   90.00
#
_symmetry.space_group_name_H-M   'P 1'
#
loop_
_entity.id
_entity.type
_entity.pdbx_description
1 polymer ?
#
loop_
_entity_poly.entity_id
_entity_poly.type
_entity_poly.pdbx_seq_one_letter_code
_entity_poly.pdbx_strand_id
1 'polypeptide(L)'
;MYFSFPCFLPKLFPVQPLQSHYKGVRPLTLVAVSEGERLVIGTQASDALVTSSVRIDEPDKGSVGALTGTFQLLDAVDTTSTRIYLDKESFDLGMALINDANAWRITNSYMHGQLRQFKTKFDDASTYFLCRASGPLTKAHTYRPYSVHTYCNYSRAGDGHLASKLSLNISTLVLKDGDGAVLSLGTVQECRRGCSNESRNIPSVIDSILSLFRNGASTIPILTNRELNGHLETLALLLSSYISAANKILLTSTMQNLVSPK
;
A
#
# COMPACT_ATOMS: atom_id res chain seq x y z
N MET A 1 -18.26 4.20 -23.21
CA MET A 1 -17.96 5.36 -22.33
C MET A 1 -16.46 5.36 -22.10
N TYR A 2 -15.74 6.25 -22.78
CA TYR A 2 -14.28 6.33 -22.76
C TYR A 2 -13.84 7.13 -21.54
N PHE A 3 -13.14 6.50 -20.59
CA PHE A 3 -12.47 7.22 -19.51
C PHE A 3 -11.00 7.42 -19.90
N SER A 4 -10.72 8.63 -20.39
CA SER A 4 -9.37 9.18 -20.50
C SER A 4 -8.91 9.59 -19.11
N PHE A 5 -7.97 8.86 -18.52
CA PHE A 5 -7.22 9.38 -17.37
C PHE A 5 -6.13 10.32 -17.87
N PRO A 6 -5.99 11.55 -17.33
CA PRO A 6 -4.85 12.40 -17.65
C PRO A 6 -3.61 11.79 -16.97
N CYS A 7 -2.80 11.08 -17.74
CA CYS A 7 -1.43 10.71 -17.36
C CYS A 7 -0.59 11.99 -17.27
N PHE A 8 -0.47 12.55 -16.06
CA PHE A 8 0.57 13.55 -15.77
C PHE A 8 1.88 12.83 -15.44
N LEU A 9 2.59 12.41 -16.48
CA LEU A 9 4.05 12.31 -16.47
C LEU A 9 4.55 12.96 -17.77
N PRO A 10 5.55 13.85 -17.72
CA PRO A 10 6.06 14.52 -18.91
C PRO A 10 6.74 13.48 -19.81
N LYS A 11 6.24 13.37 -21.04
CA LYS A 11 6.84 12.74 -22.24
C LYS A 11 8.09 11.88 -21.97
N LEU A 12 7.91 10.58 -21.78
CA LEU A 12 9.03 9.63 -21.86
C LEU A 12 8.84 8.65 -23.02
N PHE A 13 9.63 8.95 -24.06
CA PHE A 13 10.09 8.14 -25.19
C PHE A 13 9.32 8.16 -26.53
N PRO A 14 10.08 8.19 -27.65
CA PRO A 14 9.52 8.19 -29.00
C PRO A 14 8.90 6.84 -29.35
N VAL A 15 7.91 6.91 -30.23
CA VAL A 15 7.13 5.82 -30.82
C VAL A 15 8.00 4.98 -31.76
N GLN A 16 8.95 4.23 -31.21
CA GLN A 16 9.52 3.08 -31.93
C GLN A 16 9.11 1.80 -31.20
N PRO A 17 8.47 0.84 -31.89
CA PRO A 17 8.12 -0.43 -31.30
C PRO A 17 9.40 -1.23 -31.10
N LEU A 18 10.02 -1.08 -29.92
CA LEU A 18 10.97 -2.06 -29.43
C LEU A 18 10.21 -3.39 -29.30
N GLN A 19 10.67 -4.42 -30.01
CA GLN A 19 10.18 -5.79 -29.81
C GLN A 19 10.50 -6.20 -28.38
N SER A 20 9.49 -6.19 -27.50
CA SER A 20 9.59 -6.75 -26.16
C SER A 20 9.12 -8.21 -26.18
N HIS A 21 9.62 -9.01 -25.23
CA HIS A 21 9.13 -10.37 -25.00
C HIS A 21 7.61 -10.43 -24.74
N TYR A 22 7.03 -9.36 -24.20
CA TYR A 22 5.62 -9.26 -23.83
C TYR A 22 4.96 -8.07 -24.49
N LYS A 23 3.97 -8.30 -25.35
CA LYS A 23 3.26 -7.23 -26.08
C LYS A 23 2.60 -6.26 -25.10
N GLY A 24 2.98 -4.99 -25.16
CA GLY A 24 2.38 -3.94 -24.33
C GLY A 24 2.77 -3.99 -22.85
N VAL A 25 3.81 -4.77 -22.50
CA VAL A 25 4.39 -4.82 -21.15
C VAL A 25 5.89 -4.57 -21.24
N ARG A 26 6.40 -3.70 -20.37
CA ARG A 26 7.81 -3.30 -20.38
C ARG A 26 8.32 -3.07 -18.95
N PRO A 27 9.28 -3.87 -18.44
CA PRO A 27 10.00 -3.53 -17.23
C PRO A 27 11.04 -2.45 -17.54
N LEU A 28 11.18 -1.42 -16.70
CA LEU A 28 12.19 -0.38 -16.85
C LEU A 28 12.59 0.23 -15.50
N THR A 29 13.78 0.81 -15.45
CA THR A 29 14.20 1.65 -14.33
C THR A 29 13.94 3.12 -14.67
N LEU A 30 13.07 3.75 -13.90
CA LEU A 30 12.88 5.21 -13.92
C LEU A 30 13.96 5.86 -13.07
N VAL A 31 14.77 6.72 -13.70
CA VAL A 31 15.78 7.53 -13.03
C VAL A 31 15.23 8.95 -12.85
N ALA A 32 14.83 9.29 -11.63
CA ALA A 32 14.41 10.66 -11.30
C ALA A 32 15.54 11.36 -10.54
N VAL A 33 15.98 12.53 -11.05
CA VAL A 33 17.13 13.29 -10.55
C VAL A 33 17.07 13.57 -9.04
N SER A 34 15.88 13.75 -8.47
CA SER A 34 15.67 14.06 -7.04
C SER A 34 15.11 12.92 -6.20
N GLU A 35 14.64 11.84 -6.82
CA GLU A 35 13.84 10.82 -6.11
C GLU A 35 14.45 9.41 -6.16
N GLY A 36 15.62 9.25 -6.78
CA GLY A 36 16.30 7.96 -6.91
C GLY A 36 15.69 7.06 -8.00
N GLU A 37 16.27 5.87 -8.12
CA GLU A 37 15.92 4.90 -9.16
C GLU A 37 14.74 4.04 -8.72
N ARG A 38 13.80 3.79 -9.64
CA ARG A 38 12.59 3.01 -9.38
C ARG A 38 12.37 1.97 -10.45
N LEU A 39 12.25 0.71 -10.07
CA LEU A 39 11.86 -0.34 -11.00
C LEU A 39 10.35 -0.32 -11.20
N VAL A 40 9.92 -0.22 -12.45
CA VAL A 40 8.50 -0.16 -12.84
C VAL A 40 8.23 -1.17 -13.95
N ILE A 41 7.09 -1.84 -13.87
CA ILE A 41 6.53 -2.65 -14.96
C ILE A 41 5.41 -1.83 -15.61
N GLY A 42 5.73 -1.18 -16.71
CA GLY A 42 4.77 -0.43 -17.50
C GLY A 42 3.89 -1.36 -18.32
N THR A 43 2.59 -1.08 -18.34
CA THR A 43 1.61 -1.77 -19.19
C THR A 43 0.79 -0.74 -19.98
N GLN A 44 -0.02 -1.19 -20.94
CA GLN A 44 -0.92 -0.28 -21.66
C GLN A 44 -1.99 0.39 -20.77
N ALA A 45 -2.38 -0.24 -19.66
CA ALA A 45 -3.47 0.23 -18.81
C ALA A 45 -2.97 0.95 -17.54
N SER A 46 -1.79 0.59 -17.04
CA SER A 46 -1.24 1.12 -15.79
C SER A 46 0.24 0.79 -15.62
N ASP A 47 0.92 1.54 -14.77
CA ASP A 47 2.28 1.25 -14.33
C ASP A 47 2.27 0.56 -12.96
N ALA A 48 3.02 -0.54 -12.83
CA ALA A 48 3.21 -1.24 -11.57
C ALA A 48 4.59 -0.92 -10.98
N LEU A 49 4.62 -0.16 -9.90
CA LEU A 49 5.84 0.14 -9.14
C LEU A 49 6.28 -1.08 -8.33
N VAL A 50 7.54 -1.49 -8.46
CA VAL A 50 8.12 -2.54 -7.63
C VAL A 50 8.58 -1.93 -6.31
N THR A 51 7.85 -2.25 -5.23
CA THR A 51 8.09 -1.68 -3.90
C THR A 51 8.97 -2.55 -3.00
N SER A 52 9.37 -3.72 -3.48
CA SER A 52 10.28 -4.63 -2.79
C SER A 52 10.93 -5.57 -3.78
N SER A 53 12.23 -5.78 -3.66
CA SER A 53 12.99 -6.68 -4.52
C SER A 53 14.10 -7.37 -3.74
N VAL A 54 14.46 -8.56 -4.17
CA VAL A 54 15.62 -9.31 -3.67
C VAL A 54 16.29 -9.99 -4.84
N ARG A 55 17.61 -9.96 -4.86
CA ARG A 55 18.42 -10.73 -5.81
C ARG A 55 18.71 -12.09 -5.21
N ILE A 56 18.58 -13.12 -6.03
CA ILE A 56 18.85 -14.52 -5.65
C ILE A 56 20.22 -14.98 -6.16
N ASP A 57 20.74 -14.26 -7.15
CA ASP A 57 22.01 -14.49 -7.81
C ASP A 57 23.19 -13.80 -7.11
N GLU A 58 22.90 -12.76 -6.32
CA GLU A 58 23.90 -12.03 -5.53
C GLU A 58 23.47 -11.93 -4.07
N PRO A 59 24.43 -11.89 -3.11
CA PRO A 59 24.15 -11.78 -1.67
C PRO A 59 23.67 -10.38 -1.25
N ASP A 60 23.09 -9.62 -2.17
CA ASP A 60 22.63 -8.26 -1.96
C ASP A 60 21.55 -8.18 -0.89
N LYS A 61 21.58 -7.10 -0.11
CA LYS A 61 20.47 -6.76 0.77
C LYS A 61 19.27 -6.40 -0.09
N GLY A 62 18.14 -7.06 0.16
CA GLY A 62 16.91 -6.73 -0.57
C GLY A 62 16.49 -5.28 -0.31
N SER A 63 15.73 -4.74 -1.26
CA SER A 63 15.20 -3.38 -1.19
C SER A 63 13.75 -3.37 -0.70
N VAL A 64 13.38 -2.36 0.09
CA VAL A 64 12.00 -2.05 0.48
C VAL A 64 11.72 -0.57 0.28
N GLY A 65 10.58 -0.28 -0.33
CA GLY A 65 10.12 1.06 -0.67
C GLY A 65 10.13 1.28 -2.17
N ALA A 66 9.83 2.50 -2.59
CA ALA A 66 9.73 2.84 -4.01
C ALA A 66 11.08 2.80 -4.75
N LEU A 67 12.20 2.72 -4.03
CA LEU A 67 13.54 2.77 -4.60
C LEU A 67 14.08 1.37 -4.86
N THR A 68 14.69 1.17 -6.02
CA THR A 68 15.26 -0.10 -6.44
C THR A 68 16.69 0.10 -6.92
N GLY A 69 17.64 0.13 -5.98
CA GLY A 69 19.06 0.31 -6.32
C GLY A 69 19.79 -0.99 -6.68
N THR A 70 19.25 -2.16 -6.30
CA THR A 70 19.93 -3.45 -6.49
C THR A 70 19.69 -4.09 -7.84
N PHE A 71 18.64 -3.69 -8.56
CA PHE A 71 18.31 -4.23 -9.88
C PHE A 71 17.89 -3.07 -10.79
N GLN A 72 18.72 -2.78 -11.80
CA GLN A 72 18.54 -1.67 -12.71
C GLN A 72 18.48 -2.18 -14.16
N LEU A 73 17.54 -1.63 -14.93
CA LEU A 73 17.40 -1.86 -16.36
C LEU A 73 17.78 -0.55 -17.06
N LEU A 74 19.04 -0.42 -17.43
CA LEU A 74 19.62 0.87 -17.85
C LEU A 74 19.48 1.12 -19.36
N ASP A 75 19.39 0.06 -20.14
CA ASP A 75 19.27 0.17 -21.59
C ASP A 75 18.09 -0.62 -22.18
N ALA A 76 17.93 -0.49 -23.49
CA ALA A 76 16.87 -1.16 -24.24
C ALA A 76 17.06 -2.68 -24.29
N VAL A 77 18.30 -3.17 -24.22
CA VAL A 77 18.63 -4.61 -24.25
C VAL A 77 18.22 -5.24 -22.93
N ASP A 78 18.55 -4.64 -21.80
CA ASP A 78 18.14 -5.08 -20.46
C ASP A 78 16.62 -5.18 -20.38
N THR A 79 15.94 -4.12 -20.83
CA THR A 79 14.48 -4.05 -20.83
C THR A 79 13.84 -5.16 -21.69
N THR A 80 14.37 -5.39 -22.89
CA THR A 80 13.77 -6.32 -23.86
C THR A 80 14.13 -7.78 -23.59
N SER A 81 15.28 -8.05 -22.98
CA SER A 81 15.75 -9.39 -22.60
C SER A 81 15.23 -9.87 -21.23
N THR A 82 14.77 -8.94 -20.37
CA THR A 82 14.21 -9.29 -19.05
C THR A 82 12.95 -10.14 -19.18
N ARG A 83 12.97 -11.30 -18.52
CA ARG A 83 11.81 -12.19 -18.41
C ARG A 83 11.07 -11.95 -17.11
N ILE A 84 9.75 -11.88 -17.20
CA ILE A 84 8.86 -11.70 -16.05
C ILE A 84 8.20 -13.04 -15.78
N TYR A 85 8.41 -13.54 -14.56
CA TYR A 85 7.78 -14.75 -14.06
C TYR A 85 6.73 -14.37 -13.03
N LEU A 86 5.59 -15.05 -13.08
CA LEU A 86 4.52 -14.90 -12.11
C LEU A 86 4.43 -16.18 -11.27
N ASP A 87 4.21 -16.01 -9.98
CA ASP A 87 3.85 -17.13 -9.12
C ASP A 87 2.49 -17.70 -9.54
N LYS A 88 2.43 -19.00 -9.83
CA LYS A 88 1.24 -19.64 -10.39
C LYS A 88 0.04 -19.55 -9.43
N GLU A 89 0.25 -19.80 -8.14
CA GLU A 89 -0.83 -19.74 -7.14
C GLU A 89 -1.40 -18.32 -7.05
N SER A 90 -0.52 -17.31 -6.97
CA SER A 90 -0.93 -15.90 -6.93
C SER A 90 -1.64 -15.46 -8.21
N PHE A 91 -1.21 -15.94 -9.37
CA PHE A 91 -1.86 -15.68 -10.65
C PHE A 91 -3.26 -16.29 -10.71
N ASP A 92 -3.40 -17.56 -10.34
CA ASP A 92 -4.68 -18.27 -10.36
C ASP A 92 -5.69 -17.61 -9.39
N LEU A 93 -5.24 -17.15 -8.21
CA LEU A 93 -6.06 -16.37 -7.27
C LEU A 93 -6.49 -15.02 -7.86
N GLY A 94 -5.60 -14.32 -8.56
CA GLY A 94 -5.91 -13.08 -9.25
C GLY A 94 -6.94 -13.28 -10.37
N MET A 95 -6.80 -14.35 -11.15
CA MET A 95 -7.76 -14.71 -12.20
C MET A 95 -9.14 -15.08 -11.64
N ALA A 96 -9.19 -15.76 -10.48
CA ALA A 96 -10.44 -16.05 -9.80
C ALA A 96 -11.20 -14.77 -9.41
N LEU A 97 -10.49 -13.75 -8.89
CA LEU A 97 -11.08 -12.44 -8.60
C LEU A 97 -11.63 -11.74 -9.86
N ILE A 98 -10.89 -11.80 -10.97
CA ILE A 98 -11.29 -11.14 -12.22
C ILE A 98 -12.55 -11.78 -12.80
N ASN A 99 -12.68 -13.10 -12.68
CA ASN A 99 -13.78 -13.87 -13.25
C ASN A 99 -15.07 -13.81 -12.41
N ASP A 100 -15.01 -13.33 -11.17
CA ASP A 100 -16.17 -13.13 -10.31
C ASP A 100 -16.46 -11.64 -10.14
N ALA A 101 -17.49 -11.15 -10.84
CA ALA A 101 -17.91 -9.75 -10.79
C ALA A 101 -18.34 -9.28 -9.38
N ASN A 102 -18.65 -10.22 -8.48
CA ASN A 102 -19.02 -9.94 -7.09
C ASN A 102 -17.85 -10.13 -6.12
N ALA A 103 -16.67 -10.55 -6.60
CA ALA A 103 -15.53 -10.76 -5.75
C ALA A 103 -14.94 -9.43 -5.26
N TRP A 104 -15.00 -9.24 -3.95
CA TRP A 104 -14.39 -8.09 -3.27
C TRP A 104 -13.28 -8.51 -2.30
N ARG A 105 -12.95 -9.82 -2.24
CA ARG A 105 -11.91 -10.39 -1.36
C ARG A 105 -11.24 -11.63 -1.93
N ILE A 106 -9.95 -11.82 -1.65
CA ILE A 106 -9.19 -13.03 -2.04
C ILE A 106 -9.49 -14.20 -1.11
N THR A 107 -9.56 -13.94 0.19
CA THR A 107 -9.79 -14.98 1.21
C THR A 107 -10.57 -14.43 2.40
N ASN A 108 -11.23 -15.29 3.15
CA ASN A 108 -11.96 -14.93 4.37
C ASN A 108 -11.03 -14.68 5.56
N SER A 109 -9.77 -15.09 5.48
CA SER A 109 -8.80 -14.96 6.55
C SER A 109 -7.98 -13.66 6.42
N TYR A 110 -7.61 -13.05 7.55
CA TYR A 110 -6.71 -11.89 7.58
C TYR A 110 -7.14 -10.72 6.68
N MET A 111 -8.42 -10.35 6.75
CA MET A 111 -9.04 -9.32 5.89
C MET A 111 -8.24 -8.01 5.85
N HIS A 112 -7.79 -7.48 6.99
CA HIS A 112 -7.04 -6.20 7.01
C HIS A 112 -5.69 -6.26 6.26
N GLY A 113 -5.08 -7.43 6.15
CA GLY A 113 -3.87 -7.62 5.34
C GLY A 113 -4.14 -7.60 3.83
N GLN A 114 -5.40 -7.76 3.43
CA GLN A 114 -5.86 -7.71 2.04
C GLN A 114 -6.33 -6.30 1.61
N LEU A 115 -6.39 -5.34 2.54
CA LEU A 115 -6.67 -3.95 2.20
C LEU A 115 -5.54 -3.37 1.34
N ARG A 116 -5.91 -2.60 0.31
CA ARG A 116 -4.95 -1.93 -0.56
C ARG A 116 -4.19 -0.88 0.24
N GLN A 117 -2.89 -0.78 0.02
CA GLN A 117 -2.03 0.22 0.67
C GLN A 117 -2.09 1.61 0.00
N PHE A 118 -2.92 1.76 -1.04
CA PHE A 118 -2.97 2.99 -1.82
C PHE A 118 -4.41 3.35 -2.16
N LYS A 119 -4.86 4.44 -1.55
CA LYS A 119 -5.67 5.51 -2.16
C LYS A 119 -5.88 6.60 -1.11
N THR A 120 -5.62 7.83 -1.51
CA THR A 120 -6.06 9.05 -0.83
C THR A 120 -7.58 9.24 -1.01
N LYS A 121 -8.37 8.19 -0.78
CA LYS A 121 -9.83 8.16 -1.02
C LYS A 121 -10.51 7.27 0.02
N PHE A 122 -10.23 7.50 1.29
CA PHE A 122 -10.85 6.82 2.42
C PHE A 122 -12.37 7.05 2.50
N ASP A 123 -12.90 8.02 1.75
CA ASP A 123 -14.33 8.25 1.57
C ASP A 123 -15.00 7.34 0.51
N ASP A 124 -14.23 6.54 -0.23
CA ASP A 124 -14.72 5.69 -1.32
C ASP A 124 -14.71 4.19 -0.93
N ALA A 125 -15.83 3.50 -1.13
CA ALA A 125 -15.97 2.09 -0.76
C ALA A 125 -14.92 1.17 -1.44
N SER A 126 -14.50 1.50 -2.67
CA SER A 126 -13.49 0.72 -3.42
C SER A 126 -12.12 0.73 -2.75
N THR A 127 -11.84 1.68 -1.85
CA THR A 127 -10.61 1.71 -1.05
C THR A 127 -10.54 0.53 -0.08
N TYR A 128 -11.69 0.00 0.33
CA TYR A 128 -11.79 -1.10 1.29
C TYR A 128 -11.91 -2.47 0.64
N PHE A 129 -11.82 -2.56 -0.69
CA PHE A 129 -11.81 -3.86 -1.39
C PHE A 129 -10.56 -4.66 -1.02
N LEU A 130 -10.77 -5.92 -0.63
CA LEU A 130 -9.77 -6.83 -0.09
C LEU A 130 -9.01 -7.57 -1.20
N CYS A 131 -8.43 -6.81 -2.14
CA CYS A 131 -7.77 -7.35 -3.34
C CYS A 131 -6.25 -7.48 -3.21
N ARG A 132 -5.64 -7.19 -2.06
CA ARG A 132 -4.18 -7.33 -1.87
C ARG A 132 -3.82 -8.77 -1.55
N ALA A 133 -3.00 -9.38 -2.38
CA ALA A 133 -2.38 -10.67 -2.13
C ALA A 133 -0.96 -10.53 -1.58
N SER A 134 -0.44 -11.58 -0.95
CA SER A 134 0.97 -11.72 -0.60
C SER A 134 1.47 -13.01 -1.20
N GLY A 135 2.65 -12.97 -1.82
CA GLY A 135 3.28 -14.15 -2.41
C GLY A 135 3.67 -15.18 -1.35
N PRO A 136 4.07 -16.39 -1.76
CA PRO A 136 4.33 -17.52 -0.84
C PRO A 136 5.28 -17.17 0.32
N LEU A 137 6.34 -16.39 0.03
CA LEU A 137 7.35 -15.97 1.01
C LEU A 137 6.82 -15.02 2.10
N THR A 138 5.76 -14.27 1.80
CA THR A 138 5.16 -13.29 2.70
C THR A 138 3.72 -13.67 3.05
N LYS A 139 3.30 -14.92 2.80
CA LYS A 139 1.92 -15.35 3.05
C LYS A 139 1.63 -15.47 4.55
N ALA A 140 2.60 -15.85 5.37
CA ALA A 140 2.40 -15.90 6.82
C ALA A 140 2.33 -14.49 7.42
N HIS A 141 1.45 -14.29 8.40
CA HIS A 141 1.22 -12.98 9.03
C HIS A 141 2.49 -12.35 9.63
N THR A 142 3.46 -13.17 10.04
CA THR A 142 4.76 -12.76 10.59
C THR A 142 5.72 -12.17 9.55
N TYR A 143 5.48 -12.38 8.25
CA TYR A 143 6.33 -11.93 7.15
C TYR A 143 5.60 -10.98 6.19
N ARG A 144 4.37 -10.57 6.51
CA ARG A 144 3.59 -9.64 5.68
C ARG A 144 4.03 -8.20 5.90
N PRO A 145 4.30 -7.44 4.84
CA PRO A 145 4.56 -6.02 4.97
C PRO A 145 3.38 -5.29 5.62
N TYR A 146 3.69 -4.46 6.60
CA TYR A 146 2.74 -3.58 7.27
C TYR A 146 2.22 -2.50 6.33
N SER A 147 1.00 -2.05 6.61
CA SER A 147 0.27 -0.98 5.93
C SER A 147 -0.28 0.00 6.97
N VAL A 148 -0.95 1.07 6.51
CA VAL A 148 -1.65 2.00 7.41
C VAL A 148 -2.67 1.29 8.32
N HIS A 149 -3.27 0.19 7.87
CA HIS A 149 -4.24 -0.58 8.65
C HIS A 149 -3.62 -1.65 9.56
N THR A 150 -2.34 -2.01 9.35
CA THR A 150 -1.74 -3.17 10.03
C THR A 150 -0.48 -2.83 10.82
N TYR A 151 0.05 -1.61 10.70
CA TYR A 151 1.20 -1.16 11.47
C TYR A 151 0.98 -1.21 13.00
N CYS A 152 -0.26 -1.02 13.47
CA CYS A 152 -0.59 -1.18 14.89
C CYS A 152 -0.33 -2.59 15.44
N ASN A 153 -0.13 -3.61 14.59
CA ASN A 153 0.25 -4.96 15.00
C ASN A 153 1.78 -5.12 15.19
N TYR A 154 2.57 -4.19 14.64
CA TYR A 154 4.03 -4.18 14.77
C TYR A 154 4.48 -3.57 16.10
N SER A 155 4.06 -2.33 16.37
CA SER A 155 4.35 -1.63 17.62
C SER A 155 3.11 -1.59 18.50
N ARG A 156 3.27 -1.67 19.82
CA ARG A 156 2.17 -1.47 20.80
C ARG A 156 2.09 -0.05 21.35
N ALA A 157 2.99 0.84 20.94
CA ALA A 157 3.12 2.17 21.50
C ALA A 157 3.50 3.22 20.45
N GLY A 158 3.27 4.48 20.82
CA GLY A 158 3.59 5.66 20.02
C GLY A 158 2.49 6.12 19.08
N ASP A 159 2.61 7.34 18.59
CA ASP A 159 1.57 7.97 17.78
C ASP A 159 1.29 7.23 16.48
N GLY A 160 2.32 6.65 15.84
CA GLY A 160 2.15 5.83 14.66
C GLY A 160 1.29 4.59 14.92
N HIS A 161 1.41 3.97 16.11
CA HIS A 161 0.53 2.86 16.49
C HIS A 161 -0.93 3.34 16.55
N LEU A 162 -1.18 4.50 17.17
CA LEU A 162 -2.53 5.03 17.37
C LEU A 162 -3.19 5.50 16.06
N ALA A 163 -2.43 6.16 15.18
CA ALA A 163 -2.91 6.52 13.85
C ALA A 163 -3.24 5.26 13.00
N SER A 164 -2.41 4.21 13.11
CA SER A 164 -2.70 2.94 12.45
C SER A 164 -3.90 2.22 13.08
N LYS A 165 -4.05 2.26 14.40
CA LYS A 165 -5.21 1.71 15.13
C LYS A 165 -6.51 2.40 14.71
N LEU A 166 -6.50 3.73 14.57
CA LEU A 166 -7.63 4.49 14.04
C LEU A 166 -7.97 4.04 12.61
N SER A 167 -6.97 3.94 11.74
CA SER A 167 -7.13 3.49 10.35
C SER A 167 -7.67 2.05 10.27
N LEU A 168 -7.23 1.17 11.17
CA LEU A 168 -7.73 -0.19 11.30
C LEU A 168 -9.21 -0.19 11.73
N ASN A 169 -9.56 0.61 12.74
CA ASN A 169 -10.93 0.70 13.24
C ASN A 169 -11.89 1.20 12.14
N ILE A 170 -11.53 2.28 11.44
CA ILE A 170 -12.29 2.80 10.29
C ILE A 170 -12.49 1.72 9.23
N SER A 171 -11.42 1.00 8.84
CA SER A 171 -11.56 -0.09 7.87
C SER A 171 -12.47 -1.20 8.36
N THR A 172 -12.45 -1.50 9.67
CA THR A 172 -13.31 -2.52 10.26
C THR A 172 -14.77 -2.11 10.19
N LEU A 173 -15.08 -0.84 10.48
CA LEU A 173 -16.43 -0.30 10.42
C LEU A 173 -16.96 -0.35 8.98
N VAL A 174 -16.17 0.10 7.99
CA VAL A 174 -16.60 0.04 6.57
C VAL A 174 -16.79 -1.39 6.09
N LEU A 175 -15.91 -2.32 6.46
CA LEU A 175 -16.05 -3.73 6.08
C LEU A 175 -17.29 -4.42 6.71
N LYS A 176 -17.77 -3.93 7.86
CA LYS A 176 -18.93 -4.48 8.57
C LYS A 176 -20.24 -3.84 8.14
N ASP A 177 -20.24 -2.51 8.06
CA ASP A 177 -21.46 -1.71 7.97
C ASP A 177 -21.65 -1.05 6.59
N GLY A 178 -20.65 -1.17 5.70
CA GLY A 178 -20.70 -0.64 4.34
C GLY A 178 -20.98 0.87 4.31
N ASP A 179 -21.99 1.27 3.54
CA ASP A 179 -22.44 2.66 3.44
C ASP A 179 -22.97 3.24 4.76
N GLY A 180 -23.36 2.39 5.71
CA GLY A 180 -23.79 2.78 7.05
C GLY A 180 -22.65 3.02 8.04
N ALA A 181 -21.39 2.88 7.63
CA ALA A 181 -20.25 2.95 8.53
C ALA A 181 -20.04 4.37 9.09
N VAL A 182 -20.01 4.46 10.42
CA VAL A 182 -19.82 5.71 11.16
C VAL A 182 -18.64 5.64 12.12
N LEU A 183 -17.87 6.71 12.20
CA LEU A 183 -16.78 6.87 13.16
C LEU A 183 -17.30 7.51 14.44
N SER A 184 -17.04 6.89 15.59
CA SER A 184 -17.46 7.41 16.90
C SER A 184 -16.46 8.41 17.47
N LEU A 185 -16.97 9.44 18.15
CA LEU A 185 -16.16 10.44 18.86
C LEU A 185 -15.26 9.78 19.90
N GLY A 186 -15.80 8.80 20.64
CA GLY A 186 -15.08 8.10 21.70
C GLY A 186 -13.84 7.36 21.18
N THR A 187 -13.92 6.75 20.00
CA THR A 187 -12.78 6.09 19.35
C THR A 187 -11.65 7.08 19.03
N VAL A 188 -11.98 8.25 18.48
CA VAL A 188 -10.99 9.28 18.14
C VAL A 188 -10.37 9.87 19.40
N GLN A 189 -11.19 10.13 20.44
CA GLN A 189 -10.72 10.61 21.74
C GLN A 189 -9.78 9.62 22.42
N GLU A 190 -10.06 8.31 22.36
CA GLU A 190 -9.18 7.29 22.90
C GLU A 190 -7.81 7.30 22.20
N CYS A 191 -7.81 7.39 20.86
CA CYS A 191 -6.57 7.50 20.09
C CYS A 191 -5.80 8.78 20.49
N ARG A 192 -6.50 9.91 20.63
CA ARG A 192 -5.88 11.19 21.02
C ARG A 192 -5.28 11.17 22.42
N ARG A 193 -5.96 10.54 23.39
CA ARG A 193 -5.46 10.40 24.77
C ARG A 193 -4.19 9.56 24.85
N GLY A 194 -4.03 8.58 23.95
CA GLY A 194 -2.81 7.78 23.89
C GLY A 194 -1.62 8.48 23.26
N CYS A 195 -1.84 9.57 22.52
CA CYS A 195 -0.78 10.29 21.82
C CYS A 195 0.14 11.05 22.77
N SER A 196 1.41 11.16 22.38
CA SER A 196 2.36 12.04 23.06
C SER A 196 1.99 13.52 22.83
N ASN A 197 2.29 14.37 23.82
CA ASN A 197 2.19 15.83 23.67
C ASN A 197 3.45 16.45 23.02
N GLU A 198 4.53 15.68 22.87
CA GLU A 198 5.81 16.15 22.33
C GLU A 198 5.83 16.13 20.80
N SER A 199 5.17 15.14 20.20
CA SER A 199 4.99 15.01 18.76
C SER A 199 3.82 15.86 18.31
N ARG A 200 4.04 16.78 17.37
CA ARG A 200 2.98 17.70 16.92
C ARG A 200 2.21 17.20 15.70
N ASN A 201 2.76 16.27 14.92
CA ASN A 201 2.23 15.98 13.60
C ASN A 201 0.98 15.08 13.67
N ILE A 202 1.11 13.85 14.15
CA ILE A 202 -0.05 12.93 14.24
C ILE A 202 -1.13 13.46 15.21
N PRO A 203 -0.78 13.95 16.42
CA PRO A 203 -1.80 14.40 17.37
C PRO A 203 -2.61 15.60 16.85
N SER A 204 -2.01 16.55 16.13
CA SER A 204 -2.74 17.69 15.55
C SER A 204 -3.73 17.28 14.45
N VAL A 205 -3.39 16.25 13.66
CA VAL A 205 -4.33 15.71 12.67
C VAL A 205 -5.48 14.99 13.37
N ILE A 206 -5.22 14.27 14.46
CA ILE A 206 -6.29 13.67 15.28
C ILE A 206 -7.17 14.75 15.94
N ASP A 207 -6.58 15.85 16.42
CA ASP A 207 -7.34 17.00 16.93
C ASP A 207 -8.21 17.63 15.85
N SER A 208 -7.72 17.68 14.61
CA SER A 208 -8.51 18.14 13.46
C SER A 208 -9.70 17.20 13.18
N ILE A 209 -9.50 15.89 13.27
CA ILE A 209 -10.60 14.91 13.16
C ILE A 209 -11.62 15.09 14.30
N LEU A 210 -11.17 15.36 15.54
CA LEU A 210 -12.07 15.64 16.66
C LEU A 210 -12.95 16.86 16.40
N SER A 211 -12.42 17.87 15.70
CA SER A 211 -13.17 19.09 15.35
C SER A 211 -14.30 18.86 14.33
N LEU A 212 -14.30 17.72 13.63
CA LEU A 212 -15.39 17.34 12.72
C LEU A 212 -16.68 16.98 13.45
N PHE A 213 -16.61 16.61 14.73
CA PHE A 213 -17.76 16.29 15.57
C PHE A 213 -18.46 17.57 16.05
N ARG A 214 -19.04 18.32 15.11
CA ARG A 214 -19.73 19.59 15.36
C ARG A 214 -21.09 19.36 16.04
N ASN A 215 -21.61 20.40 16.70
CA ASN A 215 -22.97 20.43 17.27
C ASN A 215 -23.29 19.29 18.26
N GLY A 216 -22.28 18.76 18.96
CA GLY A 216 -22.47 17.67 19.92
C GLY A 216 -22.71 16.30 19.28
N ALA A 217 -22.40 16.13 17.99
CA ALA A 217 -22.49 14.84 17.31
C ALA A 217 -21.58 13.81 17.99
N SER A 218 -22.11 12.62 18.27
CA SER A 218 -21.34 11.49 18.83
C SER A 218 -20.70 10.62 17.74
N THR A 219 -21.14 10.77 16.49
CA THR A 219 -20.70 10.00 15.32
C THR A 219 -20.64 10.87 14.08
N ILE A 220 -19.79 10.51 13.12
CA ILE A 220 -19.73 11.09 11.77
C ILE A 220 -19.67 9.98 10.71
N PRO A 221 -20.23 10.16 9.50
CA PRO A 221 -20.09 9.17 8.43
C PRO A 221 -18.64 9.03 7.98
N ILE A 222 -18.23 7.80 7.62
CA ILE A 222 -16.90 7.51 7.08
C ILE A 222 -16.89 7.71 5.56
N LEU A 223 -17.75 6.99 4.85
CA LEU A 223 -17.84 7.08 3.39
C LEU A 223 -18.49 8.40 2.98
N THR A 224 -18.12 8.91 1.81
CA THR A 224 -18.51 10.21 1.25
C THR A 224 -18.08 11.45 2.06
N ASN A 225 -17.41 11.27 3.21
CA ASN A 225 -16.94 12.36 4.06
C ASN A 225 -15.56 12.87 3.61
N ARG A 226 -15.57 13.89 2.73
CA ARG A 226 -14.35 14.47 2.15
C ARG A 226 -13.45 15.17 3.18
N GLU A 227 -14.03 15.80 4.21
CA GLU A 227 -13.26 16.45 5.27
C GLU A 227 -12.48 15.41 6.08
N LEU A 228 -13.14 14.33 6.49
CA LEU A 228 -12.47 13.21 7.16
C LEU A 228 -11.41 12.58 6.26
N ASN A 229 -11.72 12.36 4.98
CA ASN A 229 -10.76 11.81 4.01
C ASN A 229 -9.45 12.63 3.96
N GLY A 230 -9.52 13.96 3.86
CA GLY A 230 -8.32 14.80 3.82
C GLY A 230 -7.42 14.65 5.05
N HIS A 231 -8.01 14.44 6.24
CA HIS A 231 -7.24 14.16 7.45
C HIS A 231 -6.65 12.75 7.45
N LEU A 232 -7.39 11.75 6.96
CA LEU A 232 -6.89 10.37 6.84
C LEU A 232 -5.74 10.25 5.82
N GLU A 233 -5.79 11.01 4.72
CA GLU A 233 -4.67 11.16 3.78
C GLU A 233 -3.42 11.70 4.47
N THR A 234 -3.59 12.75 5.27
CA THR A 234 -2.48 13.35 6.02
C THR A 234 -1.90 12.36 7.03
N LEU A 235 -2.75 11.60 7.75
CA LEU A 235 -2.29 10.53 8.64
C LEU A 235 -1.54 9.43 7.89
N ALA A 236 -2.02 9.01 6.72
CA ALA A 236 -1.37 8.00 5.90
C ALA A 236 0.04 8.44 5.44
N LEU A 237 0.19 9.71 5.06
CA LEU A 237 1.50 10.29 4.71
C LEU A 237 2.44 10.29 5.91
N LEU A 238 1.98 10.71 7.09
CA LEU A 238 2.77 10.71 8.31
C LEU A 238 3.17 9.29 8.75
N LEU A 239 2.32 8.30 8.51
CA LEU A 239 2.58 6.88 8.79
C LEU A 239 3.63 6.25 7.86
N SER A 240 3.87 6.84 6.69
CA SER A 240 4.74 6.24 5.66
C SER A 240 6.14 5.92 6.19
N SER A 241 6.76 6.83 6.95
CA SER A 241 8.10 6.63 7.52
C SER A 241 8.15 5.49 8.55
N TYR A 242 7.14 5.41 9.42
CA TYR A 242 6.99 4.34 10.41
C TYR A 242 6.84 2.97 9.74
N ILE A 243 5.97 2.89 8.73
CA ILE A 243 5.72 1.68 7.96
C ILE A 243 6.99 1.24 7.21
N SER A 244 7.68 2.18 6.56
CA SER A 244 8.94 1.89 5.87
C SER A 244 10.00 1.35 6.83
N ALA A 245 10.13 1.93 8.02
CA ALA A 245 11.08 1.45 9.02
C ALA A 245 10.74 0.02 9.50
N ALA A 246 9.48 -0.25 9.83
CA ALA A 246 9.03 -1.58 10.25
C ALA A 246 9.22 -2.64 9.15
N ASN A 247 8.88 -2.30 7.90
CA ASN A 247 9.01 -3.22 6.77
C ASN A 247 10.48 -3.52 6.40
N LYS A 248 11.42 -2.60 6.63
CA LYS A 248 12.86 -2.87 6.47
C LYS A 248 13.35 -3.93 7.46
N ILE A 249 12.90 -3.86 8.71
CA ILE A 249 13.24 -4.86 9.75
C ILE A 249 12.66 -6.22 9.37
N LEU A 250 11.40 -6.24 8.93
CA LEU A 250 10.71 -7.44 8.46
C LEU A 250 11.41 -8.11 7.27
N LEU A 251 11.85 -7.33 6.28
CA LEU A 251 12.57 -7.88 5.14
C LEU A 251 13.88 -8.53 5.59
N THR A 252 14.63 -7.87 6.47
CA THR A 252 15.91 -8.38 6.98
C THR A 252 15.72 -9.75 7.65
N SER A 253 14.68 -9.92 8.47
CA SER A 253 14.39 -11.21 9.11
C SER A 253 13.90 -12.26 8.12
N THR A 254 13.10 -11.87 7.13
CA THR A 254 12.62 -12.78 6.07
C THR A 254 13.77 -13.29 5.22
N MET A 255 14.71 -12.41 4.83
CA MET A 255 15.88 -12.77 4.03
C MET A 255 16.86 -13.68 4.77
N GLN A 256 17.07 -13.46 6.08
CA GLN A 256 17.88 -14.37 6.90
C GLN A 256 17.34 -15.82 6.87
N ASN A 257 16.03 -16.00 6.88
CA ASN A 257 15.41 -17.33 6.80
C ASN A 257 15.50 -17.97 5.41
N LEU A 258 15.67 -17.18 4.34
CA LEU A 258 15.80 -17.68 2.97
C LEU A 258 17.22 -18.13 2.63
N VAL A 259 18.23 -17.42 3.15
CA VAL A 259 19.65 -17.71 2.91
C VAL A 259 20.19 -18.79 3.87
N SER A 260 19.48 -19.07 4.96
CA SER A 260 19.83 -20.14 5.93
C SER A 260 18.61 -21.02 6.21
N PRO A 261 18.17 -21.83 5.23
CA PRO A 261 17.13 -22.83 5.50
C PRO A 261 17.63 -23.78 6.60
N LYS A 262 16.89 -23.86 7.70
CA LYS A 262 17.11 -24.89 8.72
C LYS A 262 16.71 -26.27 8.20
#